data_AF-A0A2D6P6L3-F1
#
_entry.id   AF-A0A2D6P6L3-F1
#
_cell.length_a   1.000
_cell.length_b   1.000
_cell.length_c   1.000
_cell.angle_alpha   90.00
_cell.angle_beta   90.00
_cell.angle_gamma   90.00
#
_symmetry.space_group_name_H-M   'P 1'
#
loop_
_entity.id
_entity.type
_entity.pdbx_description
1 polymer ?
#
loop_
_entity_poly.entity_id
_entity_poly.type
_entity_poly.pdbx_seq_one_letter_code
_entity_poly.pdbx_strand_id
1 'polypeptide(L)'
;MSNIKDSYVFVESKSQDQTCIGIKGGKFAGVIYKYGKVSLGEETEDGHMPFKFEFDIVDNNSVPREEFGNDWIDLIGDILVDIMEEQYGESDNRENYS
;
A
#
# COMPACT_ATOMS: atom_id res chain seq x y z
N MET A 1 13.55 9.57 10.44
CA MET A 1 12.99 8.66 9.42
C MET A 1 11.54 9.03 9.30
N SER A 2 11.10 9.47 8.12
CA SER A 2 9.67 9.72 7.89
C SER A 2 8.94 8.38 8.04
N ASN A 3 7.92 8.32 8.89
CA ASN A 3 7.11 7.12 9.02
C ASN A 3 6.28 7.00 7.73
N ILE A 4 6.21 5.81 7.13
CA ILE A 4 5.43 5.60 5.89
C ILE A 4 3.95 5.98 6.09
N LYS A 5 3.41 5.86 7.31
CA LYS A 5 2.08 6.35 7.71
C LYS A 5 1.88 7.86 7.49
N ASP A 6 2.95 8.64 7.53
CA ASP A 6 2.90 10.07 7.24
C ASP A 6 2.80 10.37 5.74
N SER A 7 3.03 9.39 4.87
CA SER A 7 3.01 9.49 3.41
C SER A 7 1.66 9.14 2.77
N TYR A 8 0.67 8.63 3.51
CA TYR A 8 -0.64 8.30 2.94
C TYR A 8 -1.82 8.50 3.90
N VAL A 9 -3.02 8.63 3.33
CA VAL A 9 -4.30 8.69 4.06
C VAL A 9 -5.32 7.75 3.44
N PHE A 10 -6.19 7.18 4.27
CA PHE A 10 -7.36 6.46 3.80
C PHE A 10 -8.42 7.46 3.30
N VAL A 11 -8.93 7.21 2.10
CA VAL A 11 -9.97 7.99 1.45
C VAL A 11 -11.19 7.11 1.30
N GLU A 12 -12.23 7.42 2.09
CA GLU A 12 -13.52 6.74 2.02
C GLU A 12 -14.53 7.63 1.28
N SER A 13 -15.16 7.09 0.24
CA SER A 13 -16.33 7.72 -0.37
C SER A 13 -17.57 6.91 0.00
N LYS A 14 -18.67 7.59 0.34
CA LYS A 14 -19.98 6.97 0.61
C LYS A 14 -20.53 6.14 -0.56
N SER A 15 -19.95 6.29 -1.75
CA SER A 15 -20.35 5.62 -2.99
C SER A 15 -19.41 4.50 -3.44
N GLN A 16 -18.31 4.26 -2.73
CA GLN A 16 -17.31 3.25 -3.13
C GLN A 16 -17.32 2.09 -2.13
N ASP A 17 -17.40 0.87 -2.65
CA ASP A 17 -17.37 -0.35 -1.84
C ASP A 17 -15.97 -0.70 -1.32
N GLN A 18 -14.94 0.08 -1.71
CA GLN A 18 -13.54 -0.20 -1.41
C GLN A 18 -12.82 1.08 -0.95
N THR A 19 -11.94 0.90 0.03
CA THR A 19 -11.09 1.95 0.58
C THR A 19 -10.04 2.39 -0.45
N CYS A 20 -9.95 3.69 -0.70
CA CYS A 20 -8.89 4.29 -1.52
C CYS A 20 -7.76 4.81 -0.63
N ILE A 21 -6.57 4.97 -1.21
CA ILE A 21 -5.40 5.53 -0.58
C ILE A 21 -5.01 6.81 -1.32
N GLY A 22 -4.84 7.90 -0.58
CA GLY A 22 -4.33 9.18 -1.07
C GLY A 22 -2.90 9.42 -0.62
N ILE A 23 -2.02 9.80 -1.56
CA ILE A 23 -0.61 10.08 -1.25
C ILE A 23 -0.42 11.50 -0.70
N LYS A 24 0.34 11.61 0.39
CA LYS A 24 0.75 12.88 1.02
C LYS A 24 2.16 13.24 0.60
N GLY A 25 2.29 14.36 -0.13
CA GLY A 25 3.59 14.95 -0.45
C GLY A 25 4.41 14.19 -1.50
N GLY A 26 5.61 14.68 -1.75
CA GLY A 26 6.51 14.11 -2.76
C GLY A 26 6.00 14.24 -4.20
N LYS A 27 6.60 13.45 -5.09
CA LYS A 27 6.32 13.42 -6.55
C LYS A 27 4.86 13.08 -6.87
N PHE A 28 4.26 12.20 -6.07
CA PHE A 28 2.91 11.67 -6.30
C PHE A 28 1.86 12.30 -5.38
N ALA A 29 2.15 13.45 -4.77
CA ALA A 29 1.23 14.14 -3.86
C ALA A 29 -0.15 14.30 -4.49
N GLY A 30 -1.20 13.91 -3.77
CA GLY A 30 -2.58 14.02 -4.20
C GLY A 30 -3.07 12.92 -5.14
N VAL A 31 -2.20 12.01 -5.61
CA VAL A 31 -2.66 10.81 -6.34
C VAL A 31 -3.56 9.98 -5.41
N ILE A 32 -4.69 9.54 -5.95
CA ILE A 32 -5.62 8.62 -5.30
C ILE A 32 -5.64 7.32 -6.07
N TYR A 33 -5.39 6.21 -5.38
CA TYR A 33 -5.42 4.87 -5.95
C TYR A 33 -6.14 3.90 -5.02
N LYS A 34 -6.39 2.69 -5.49
CA LYS A 34 -6.93 1.60 -4.67
C LYS A 34 -6.24 0.28 -5.00
N TYR A 35 -6.14 -0.59 -4.01
CA TYR A 35 -5.71 -1.96 -4.22
C TYR A 35 -6.85 -2.81 -4.77
N GLY A 36 -6.52 -3.65 -5.74
CA GLY A 36 -7.38 -4.71 -6.25
C GLY A 36 -7.06 -6.02 -5.55
N LYS A 37 -6.74 -7.04 -6.34
CA LYS A 37 -6.34 -8.35 -5.82
C LYS A 37 -4.95 -8.26 -5.17
N VAL A 38 -4.84 -8.77 -3.95
CA VAL A 38 -3.56 -8.98 -3.25
C VAL A 38 -3.37 -10.48 -3.02
N SER A 39 -2.16 -10.98 -3.25
CA SER A 39 -1.80 -12.40 -3.09
C SER A 39 -0.33 -12.56 -2.73
N LEU A 40 0.01 -13.69 -2.15
CA LEU A 40 1.40 -14.06 -1.89
C LEU A 40 2.01 -14.65 -3.17
N GLY A 41 3.23 -14.20 -3.49
CA GLY A 41 4.06 -14.78 -4.53
C GLY A 41 4.74 -16.08 -4.09
N GLU A 42 5.48 -16.70 -5.00
CA GLU A 42 6.36 -17.82 -4.66
C GLU A 42 7.55 -17.30 -3.87
N GLU A 43 8.02 -18.11 -2.91
CA GLU A 43 9.23 -17.82 -2.15
C GLU A 43 10.41 -17.72 -3.13
N THR A 44 11.17 -16.63 -3.03
CA THR A 44 12.39 -16.44 -3.82
C THR A 44 13.49 -17.37 -3.31
N GLU A 45 14.53 -17.59 -4.11
CA GLU A 45 15.70 -18.39 -3.70
C GLU A 45 16.36 -17.86 -2.41
N ASP A 46 16.16 -16.57 -2.11
CA ASP A 46 16.65 -15.88 -0.92
C ASP A 46 15.72 -16.01 0.30
N GLY A 47 14.61 -16.75 0.19
CA GLY A 47 13.65 -16.98 1.28
C GLY A 47 12.64 -15.85 1.50
N HIS A 48 12.51 -14.91 0.56
CA HIS A 48 11.52 -13.83 0.65
C HIS A 48 10.23 -14.22 -0.07
N MET A 49 9.08 -13.94 0.54
CA MET A 49 7.76 -14.15 -0.08
C MET A 49 7.20 -12.80 -0.53
N PRO A 50 7.33 -12.40 -1.81
CA PRO A 50 6.89 -11.10 -2.27
C PRO A 50 5.37 -11.03 -2.36
N PHE A 51 4.78 -9.89 -1.98
CA PHE A 51 3.38 -9.63 -2.29
C PHE A 51 3.21 -9.33 -3.78
N LYS A 52 2.19 -9.94 -4.37
CA LYS A 52 1.68 -9.59 -5.70
C LYS A 52 0.37 -8.86 -5.53
N PHE A 53 0.29 -7.65 -6.08
CA PHE A 53 -0.90 -6.82 -5.98
C PHE A 53 -1.26 -6.20 -7.34
N GLU A 54 -2.55 -6.02 -7.54
CA GLU A 54 -3.11 -5.17 -8.58
C GLU A 54 -3.51 -3.83 -7.96
N PHE A 55 -3.48 -2.76 -8.76
CA PHE A 55 -3.92 -1.44 -8.32
C PHE A 55 -4.59 -0.68 -9.47
N ASP A 56 -5.52 0.21 -9.11
CA ASP A 56 -6.13 1.16 -10.03
C ASP A 56 -5.85 2.58 -9.54
N ILE A 57 -5.39 3.45 -10.45
CA ILE A 57 -5.32 4.90 -10.19
C ILE A 57 -6.71 5.49 -10.42
N VAL A 58 -7.30 6.03 -9.35
CA VAL A 58 -8.62 6.67 -9.38
C VAL A 58 -8.50 8.13 -9.80
N ASP A 59 -7.50 8.83 -9.29
CA ASP A 59 -7.14 10.18 -9.68
C ASP A 59 -5.61 10.30 -9.72
N ASN A 60 -5.06 10.64 -10.88
CA ASN A 60 -3.62 10.79 -11.03
C ASN A 60 -3.11 12.18 -10.63
N ASN A 61 -3.98 13.10 -10.21
CA ASN A 61 -3.66 14.47 -9.82
C ASN A 61 -2.69 15.18 -10.81
N SER A 62 -2.98 15.05 -12.11
CA SER A 62 -2.15 15.59 -13.20
C SER A 62 -0.74 15.01 -13.35
N VAL A 63 -0.39 13.97 -12.59
CA VAL A 63 0.87 13.23 -12.79
C VAL A 63 0.81 12.48 -14.12
N PRO A 64 1.75 12.67 -15.05
CA PRO A 64 1.78 11.94 -16.32
C PRO A 64 1.90 10.43 -16.13
N ARG A 65 1.25 9.64 -17.00
CA ARG A 65 1.25 8.17 -16.90
C ARG A 65 2.65 7.56 -16.96
N GLU A 66 3.55 8.18 -17.71
CA GLU A 66 4.96 7.76 -17.85
C GLU A 66 5.78 7.91 -16.57
N GLU A 67 5.32 8.71 -15.61
CA GLU A 67 5.99 8.92 -14.33
C GLU A 67 5.67 7.82 -13.29
N PHE A 68 4.67 6.97 -13.56
CA PHE A 68 4.28 5.82 -12.74
C PHE A 68 5.12 4.58 -13.08
N GLY A 69 6.42 4.67 -12.78
CA GLY A 69 7.38 3.57 -12.93
C GLY A 69 7.66 2.84 -11.62
N ASN A 70 8.88 2.31 -11.48
CA ASN A 70 9.29 1.53 -10.31
C ASN A 70 9.13 2.32 -9.00
N ASP A 71 9.53 3.60 -8.96
CA ASP A 71 9.37 4.46 -7.77
C ASP A 71 7.93 4.53 -7.26
N TRP A 72 6.94 4.43 -8.15
CA TRP A 72 5.54 4.36 -7.76
C TRP A 72 5.19 2.99 -7.18
N ILE A 73 5.62 1.92 -7.85
CA ILE A 73 5.38 0.53 -7.41
C ILE A 73 6.01 0.27 -6.04
N ASP A 74 7.23 0.74 -5.83
CA ASP A 74 7.95 0.61 -4.56
C ASP A 74 7.21 1.36 -3.45
N LEU A 75 6.79 2.61 -3.70
CA LEU A 75 6.03 3.40 -2.73
C LEU A 75 4.73 2.73 -2.31
N ILE A 76 3.92 2.27 -3.26
CA ILE A 76 2.65 1.61 -2.91
C ILE A 76 2.90 0.21 -2.32
N GLY A 77 3.98 -0.47 -2.71
CA GLY A 77 4.42 -1.70 -2.05
C GLY A 77 4.70 -1.49 -0.56
N ASP A 78 5.48 -0.47 -0.22
CA ASP A 78 5.80 -0.11 1.17
C ASP A 78 4.54 0.24 1.98
N ILE A 79 3.61 0.99 1.36
CA ILE A 79 2.32 1.32 1.99
C ILE A 79 1.48 0.06 2.22
N LEU A 80 1.45 -0.88 1.27
CA LEU A 80 0.72 -2.14 1.43
C LEU A 80 1.26 -2.94 2.61
N VAL A 81 2.57 -3.04 2.75
CA VAL A 81 3.22 -3.76 3.87
C VAL A 81 2.84 -3.10 5.19
N ASP A 82 2.93 -1.77 5.31
CA ASP A 82 2.54 -1.06 6.53
C ASP A 82 1.07 -1.28 6.92
N ILE A 83 0.16 -1.26 5.94
CA ILE A 83 -1.26 -1.57 6.17
C ILE A 83 -1.42 -3.02 6.65
N MET A 84 -0.72 -3.98 6.04
CA MET A 84 -0.77 -5.39 6.45
C MET A 84 -0.21 -5.58 7.86
N GLU A 85 0.90 -4.94 8.20
CA GLU A 85 1.47 -4.98 9.55
C GLU A 85 0.53 -4.36 10.59
N GLU A 86 -0.18 -3.30 10.26
CA GLU A 86 -1.17 -2.70 11.17
C GLU A 86 -2.41 -3.58 11.37
N GLN A 87 -2.87 -4.27 10.32
CA GLN A 87 -4.05 -5.15 10.39
C GLN A 87 -3.73 -6.54 10.99
N TYR A 88 -2.53 -7.07 10.76
CA TYR A 88 -2.15 -8.43 11.15
C TYR A 88 -1.09 -8.49 12.27
N GLY A 89 -0.34 -7.41 12.50
CA GLY A 89 0.74 -7.34 13.51
C GLY A 89 0.27 -7.30 14.97
N GLU A 90 -1.03 -7.11 15.23
CA GLU A 90 -1.60 -7.31 16.58
C GLU A 90 -1.91 -8.79 16.92
N SER A 91 -1.62 -9.73 16.02
CA SER A 91 -1.91 -11.17 16.24
C SER A 91 -0.85 -11.91 17.06
N ASP A 92 0.39 -11.39 17.16
CA ASP A 92 1.53 -12.15 17.69
C ASP A 92 2.00 -11.75 19.11
N ASN A 93 1.22 -10.92 19.82
CA ASN A 93 1.42 -10.66 21.26
C ASN A 93 0.42 -11.45 22.13
N ARG A 94 0.24 -12.75 21.86
CA ARG A 94 -0.29 -13.70 22.86
C ARG A 94 0.65 -14.88 23.08
N GLU A 95 1.89 -14.59 23.44
CA GLU A 95 2.56 -15.44 24.42
C GLU A 95 2.22 -14.92 25.82
N ASN A 96 1.34 -15.64 26.53
CA ASN A 96 1.52 -15.84 27.96
C ASN A 96 0.77 -17.08 28.46
N TYR A 97 1.55 -18.13 28.70
CA TYR A 97 1.47 -19.12 29.77
C TYR A 97 0.15 -19.30 30.53
N SER A 98 -0.40 -20.52 30.46
CA SER A 98 -0.84 -21.31 31.61
C SER A 98 -0.89 -22.79 31.24
#